data_AF-A0A9C7PJC1-F1
#
_entry.id   AF-A0A9C7PJC1-F1
#
_cell.length_a   1.000
_cell.length_b   1.000
_cell.length_c   1.000
_cell.angle_alpha   90.00
_cell.angle_beta   90.00
_cell.angle_gamma   90.00
#
_symmetry.space_group_name_H-M   'P 1'
#
loop_
_entity.id
_entity.type
_entity.pdbx_description
1 polymer ?
#
loop_
_entity_poly.entity_id
_entity_poly.type
_entity_poly.pdbx_seq_one_letter_code
_entity_poly.pdbx_strand_id
1 'polypeptide(L)'
;MRGTGFISILVTKDPSVGLTVDDYAFNHVQSQFVEIFDIEQVEIFRGPQGTLFGKNTTGGAIAFTTIKPEVGGELAGRFEVNYGQFTSNDSDIEKFVRVNVPLGTLWHRTSDP
;
A
#
# COMPACT_ATOMS: atom_id res chain seq x y z
N MET A 1 -10.70 28.43 -11.44
CA MET A 1 -10.82 27.04 -10.93
C MET A 1 -9.75 26.82 -9.88
N ARG A 2 -10.08 26.22 -8.74
CA ARG A 2 -9.11 25.80 -7.72
C ARG A 2 -9.28 24.30 -7.52
N GLY A 3 -8.38 23.51 -8.07
CA GLY A 3 -8.43 22.05 -8.01
C GLY A 3 -8.34 21.40 -9.39
N THR A 4 -7.42 20.44 -9.53
CA THR A 4 -7.32 19.53 -10.67
C THR A 4 -7.84 18.17 -10.22
N GLY A 5 -8.91 17.68 -10.84
CA GLY A 5 -9.47 16.35 -10.58
C GLY A 5 -9.14 15.39 -11.72
N PHE A 6 -8.70 14.19 -11.40
CA PHE A 6 -8.46 13.13 -12.38
C PHE A 6 -9.41 11.96 -12.10
N ILE A 7 -10.38 11.74 -12.98
CA ILE A 7 -11.44 10.71 -12.83
C ILE A 7 -11.43 9.67 -13.96
N SER A 8 -10.34 9.61 -14.73
CA SER A 8 -10.27 8.80 -15.94
C SER A 8 -9.59 7.47 -15.67
N ILE A 9 -10.21 6.37 -16.09
CA ILE A 9 -9.67 5.00 -15.97
C ILE A 9 -8.95 4.52 -17.25
N LEU A 10 -8.87 5.38 -18.28
CA LEU A 10 -8.19 5.05 -19.53
C LEU A 10 -6.69 4.89 -19.32
N VAL A 11 -6.17 3.76 -19.80
CA VAL A 11 -4.74 3.43 -19.91
C VAL A 11 -3.93 4.54 -20.61
N THR A 12 -4.50 5.15 -21.65
CA THR A 12 -3.80 6.18 -22.45
C THR A 12 -3.72 7.55 -21.77
N LYS A 13 -4.26 7.71 -20.56
CA LYS A 13 -4.28 8.98 -19.84
C LYS A 13 -3.48 8.87 -18.55
N ASP A 14 -2.44 9.68 -18.45
CA ASP A 14 -1.61 9.75 -17.25
C ASP A 14 -2.30 10.51 -16.11
N PRO A 15 -2.33 9.96 -14.88
CA PRO A 15 -2.87 10.66 -13.71
C PRO A 15 -2.01 11.87 -13.33
N SER A 16 -2.63 12.87 -12.71
CA SER A 16 -1.90 14.05 -12.19
C SER A 16 -1.34 13.86 -10.78
N VAL A 17 -1.71 12.77 -10.10
CA VAL A 17 -1.20 12.40 -8.78
C VAL A 17 -0.50 11.04 -8.89
N GLY A 18 0.75 10.98 -8.43
CA GLY A 18 1.56 9.76 -8.47
C GLY A 18 1.22 8.86 -7.29
N LEU A 19 1.32 7.53 -7.49
CA LEU A 19 1.14 6.55 -6.43
C LEU A 19 2.39 5.70 -6.31
N THR A 20 2.90 5.51 -5.11
CA THR A 20 4.00 4.58 -4.82
C THR A 20 3.61 3.60 -3.71
N VAL A 21 4.13 2.37 -3.80
CA VAL A 21 4.11 1.39 -2.69
C VAL A 21 5.54 0.96 -2.46
N ASP A 22 6.07 1.15 -1.25
CA ASP A 22 7.47 0.83 -0.90
C ASP A 22 8.48 1.37 -1.95
N ASP A 23 8.35 2.65 -2.28
CA ASP A 23 9.12 3.37 -3.31
C ASP A 23 8.95 2.88 -4.76
N TYR A 24 8.10 1.87 -5.01
CA TYR A 24 7.77 1.42 -6.35
C TYR A 24 6.62 2.22 -6.96
N ALA A 25 6.86 2.84 -8.13
CA ALA A 25 5.92 3.75 -8.77
C ALA A 25 4.83 3.05 -9.62
N PHE A 26 3.57 3.24 -9.21
CA PHE A 26 2.37 2.83 -9.94
C PHE A 26 1.90 3.97 -10.85
N ASN A 27 2.52 3.97 -12.01
CA ASN A 27 2.38 5.03 -12.99
C ASN A 27 1.04 5.04 -13.74
N HIS A 28 0.26 3.98 -13.59
CA HIS A 28 -0.83 3.67 -14.50
C HIS A 28 -2.13 3.43 -13.74
N VAL A 29 -3.24 4.01 -14.19
CA VAL A 29 -4.51 3.98 -13.42
C VAL A 29 -5.03 2.56 -13.19
N GLN A 30 -4.84 1.63 -14.13
CA GLN A 30 -5.22 0.23 -13.92
C GLN A 30 -4.32 -0.49 -12.91
N SER A 31 -3.05 -0.09 -12.82
CA SER A 31 -2.11 -0.62 -11.83
C SER A 31 -2.31 0.00 -10.44
N GLN A 32 -3.10 1.06 -10.31
CA GLN A 32 -3.44 1.65 -9.01
C GLN A 32 -4.60 0.92 -8.32
N PHE A 33 -5.30 0.00 -9.00
CA PHE A 33 -6.20 -0.98 -8.37
C PHE A 33 -5.42 -2.12 -7.70
N VAL A 34 -4.34 -1.80 -6.99
CA VAL A 34 -3.69 -2.76 -6.10
C VAL A 34 -4.55 -2.88 -4.86
N GLU A 35 -4.85 -4.11 -4.47
CA GLU A 35 -5.45 -4.37 -3.18
C GLU A 35 -4.44 -3.98 -2.11
N ILE A 36 -4.76 -2.91 -1.39
CA ILE A 36 -3.89 -2.33 -0.38
C ILE A 36 -3.98 -3.25 0.85
N PHE A 37 -3.05 -4.21 0.93
CA PHE A 37 -2.95 -5.16 2.02
C PHE A 37 -1.74 -4.83 2.91
N ASP A 38 -1.95 -4.87 4.23
CA ASP A 38 -0.90 -4.75 5.25
C ASP A 38 -0.07 -3.45 5.18
N ILE A 39 -0.76 -2.30 5.18
CA ILE A 39 -0.14 -0.98 5.23
C ILE A 39 0.25 -0.57 6.65
N GLU A 40 1.46 -0.05 6.78
CA GLU A 40 1.97 0.63 7.96
C GLU A 40 1.60 2.13 7.93
N GLN A 41 1.84 2.80 6.80
CA GLN A 41 1.69 4.25 6.69
C GLN A 41 1.20 4.68 5.30
N VAL A 42 0.42 5.77 5.28
CA VAL A 42 0.04 6.50 4.06
C VAL A 42 0.50 7.95 4.18
N GLU A 43 1.26 8.43 3.18
CA GLU A 43 1.75 9.80 3.11
C GLU A 43 1.16 10.54 1.91
N ILE A 44 0.75 11.78 2.12
CA ILE A 44 0.14 12.62 1.08
C ILE A 44 0.97 13.87 0.88
N PHE A 45 1.54 14.00 -0.32
CA PHE A 45 2.31 15.16 -0.75
C PHE A 45 1.46 16.02 -1.67
N ARG A 46 1.25 17.27 -1.29
CA ARG A 46 0.43 18.22 -2.04
C ARG A 46 1.31 19.06 -2.97
N GLY A 47 0.83 19.30 -4.19
CA GLY A 47 1.53 20.10 -5.19
C GLY A 47 2.59 19.33 -5.98
N PRO A 48 3.27 19.94 -6.95
CA PRO A 48 4.19 19.24 -7.84
C PRO A 48 5.35 18.55 -7.09
N GLN A 49 5.50 17.23 -7.27
CA GLN A 49 6.57 16.42 -6.63
C GLN A 49 7.42 15.62 -7.64
N GLY A 50 7.75 16.24 -8.78
CA GLY A 50 8.44 15.57 -9.90
C GLY A 50 9.82 14.98 -9.59
N THR A 51 10.56 15.57 -8.65
CA THR A 51 11.94 15.15 -8.33
C THR A 51 11.99 13.88 -7.48
N LEU A 52 11.07 13.73 -6.53
CA LEU A 52 11.06 12.60 -5.58
C LEU A 52 10.26 11.40 -6.10
N PHE A 53 9.17 11.65 -6.81
CA PHE A 53 8.21 10.61 -7.21
C PHE A 53 8.13 10.41 -8.73
N GLY A 54 8.88 11.20 -9.52
CA GLY A 54 8.95 11.06 -10.96
C GLY A 54 7.69 11.54 -11.68
N LYS A 55 7.33 10.85 -12.78
CA LYS A 55 6.20 11.24 -13.62
C LYS A 55 4.87 11.20 -12.87
N ASN A 56 3.86 11.88 -13.40
CA ASN A 56 2.47 11.83 -12.91
C ASN A 56 2.25 12.49 -11.55
N THR A 57 3.15 13.39 -11.11
CA THR A 57 3.13 14.01 -9.78
C THR A 57 2.89 15.53 -9.80
N THR A 58 2.31 16.05 -10.88
CA THR A 58 2.10 17.49 -11.09
C THR A 58 1.08 18.10 -10.13
N GLY A 59 0.14 17.30 -9.62
CA GLY A 59 -0.82 17.66 -8.57
C GLY A 59 -0.43 17.20 -7.17
N GLY A 60 0.53 16.27 -7.05
CA GLY A 60 0.88 15.63 -5.79
C GLY A 60 1.37 14.20 -5.94
N ALA A 61 1.61 13.55 -4.81
CA ALA A 61 1.89 12.12 -4.73
C ALA A 61 1.23 11.52 -3.48
N ILE A 62 0.90 10.23 -3.55
CA ILE A 62 0.47 9.41 -2.42
C ILE A 62 1.45 8.25 -2.31
N ALA A 63 2.08 8.09 -1.16
CA ALA A 63 3.00 7.00 -0.90
C ALA A 63 2.42 6.06 0.16
N PHE A 64 2.46 4.76 -0.13
CA PHE A 64 2.08 3.69 0.77
C PHE A 64 3.34 2.95 1.23
N THR A 65 3.44 2.70 2.52
CA THR A 65 4.50 1.88 3.12
C THR A 65 3.88 0.64 3.73
N THR A 66 4.35 -0.55 3.35
CA THR A 66 3.86 -1.83 3.89
C THR A 66 4.55 -2.17 5.20
N ILE A 67 3.91 -3.00 6.03
CA ILE A 67 4.52 -3.52 7.25
C ILE A 67 5.69 -4.44 6.87
N LYS A 68 6.87 -4.17 7.45
CA LYS A 68 8.06 -4.99 7.23
C LYS A 68 8.00 -6.32 7.99
N PRO A 69 8.52 -7.41 7.42
CA PRO A 69 8.66 -8.68 8.13
C PRO A 69 9.64 -8.56 9.31
N GLU A 70 9.43 -9.36 10.36
CA GLU A 70 10.32 -9.37 11.52
C GLU A 70 11.51 -10.30 11.28
N VAL A 71 12.71 -9.74 11.19
CA VAL A 71 13.95 -10.51 11.00
C VAL A 71 14.43 -11.01 12.36
N GLY A 72 14.59 -12.33 12.51
CA GLY A 72 15.03 -12.96 13.76
C GLY A 72 14.01 -12.97 14.91
N GLY A 73 12.75 -12.61 14.64
CA GLY A 73 11.65 -12.65 15.60
C GLY A 73 11.06 -14.05 15.83
N GLU A 74 9.99 -14.10 16.61
CA GLU A 74 9.14 -15.30 16.73
C GLU A 74 8.09 -15.33 15.62
N LEU A 75 7.52 -16.51 15.35
CA LEU A 75 6.39 -16.61 14.44
C LEU A 75 5.21 -15.82 15.01
N ALA A 76 4.77 -14.79 14.28
CA ALA A 76 3.64 -13.97 14.68
C ALA A 76 2.53 -14.02 13.61
N GLY A 77 1.28 -13.85 14.01
CA GLY A 77 0.15 -13.83 13.12
C GLY A 77 -0.91 -12.85 13.59
N ARG A 78 -1.63 -12.26 12.63
CA ARG A 78 -2.74 -11.34 12.88
C ARG A 78 -3.94 -11.78 12.08
N PHE A 79 -5.08 -11.84 12.75
CA PHE A 79 -6.37 -12.15 12.15
C PHE A 79 -7.29 -10.94 12.29
N GLU A 80 -7.90 -10.52 11.19
CA GLU A 80 -8.79 -9.36 11.15
C GLU A 80 -10.08 -9.68 10.40
N VAL A 81 -11.20 -9.20 10.93
CA VAL A 81 -12.53 -9.36 10.34
C VAL A 81 -13.18 -7.99 10.29
N ASN A 82 -13.60 -7.58 9.10
CA ASN A 82 -14.25 -6.30 8.83
C ASN A 82 -15.71 -6.54 8.39
N TYR A 83 -16.63 -5.77 8.95
CA TYR A 83 -18.05 -5.76 8.59
C TYR A 83 -18.46 -4.32 8.33
N GLY A 84 -19.07 -4.06 7.16
CA GLY A 84 -19.51 -2.72 6.77
C GLY A 84 -20.85 -2.76 6.02
N GLN A 85 -21.62 -1.69 6.11
CA GLN A 85 -22.86 -1.52 5.34
C GLN A 85 -22.76 -0.22 4.53
N PHE A 86 -22.95 -0.32 3.21
CA PHE A 86 -22.94 0.84 2.33
C PHE A 86 -24.36 1.43 2.18
N THR A 87 -24.44 2.71 1.80
CA THR A 87 -25.69 3.47 1.59
C THR A 87 -26.73 2.76 0.71
N SER A 88 -26.31 1.81 -0.13
CA SER A 88 -27.19 0.99 -0.98
C SER A 88 -27.87 -0.19 -0.26
N ASN A 89 -27.75 -0.29 1.07
CA ASN A 89 -28.27 -1.38 1.90
C ASN A 89 -27.59 -2.75 1.68
N ASP A 90 -26.46 -2.79 0.97
CA ASP A 90 -25.58 -3.96 0.92
C ASP A 90 -24.71 -4.02 2.18
N SER A 91 -24.65 -5.21 2.78
CA SER A 91 -23.77 -5.55 3.89
C SER A 91 -22.62 -6.42 3.38
N ASP A 92 -21.39 -6.00 3.64
CA ASP A 92 -20.17 -6.71 3.23
C ASP A 92 -19.40 -7.22 4.45
N ILE A 93 -18.85 -8.42 4.30
CA ILE A 93 -17.97 -9.07 5.29
C ILE A 93 -16.67 -9.45 4.61
N GLU A 94 -15.57 -8.91 5.13
CA GLU A 94 -14.22 -9.18 4.65
C GLU A 94 -13.38 -9.82 5.77
N LYS A 95 -12.52 -10.77 5.40
CA LYS A 95 -11.66 -11.49 6.34
C LYS A 95 -10.23 -11.45 5.83
N PHE A 96 -9.31 -10.96 6.67
CA PHE A 96 -7.90 -10.87 6.36
C PHE A 96 -7.08 -11.69 7.36
N VAL A 97 -6.12 -12.45 6.84
CA VAL A 97 -5.18 -13.23 7.66
C VAL A 97 -3.77 -12.84 7.26
N ARG A 98 -2.95 -12.47 8.24
CA ARG A 98 -1.54 -12.10 8.08
C ARG A 98 -0.70 -13.03 8.94
N VAL A 99 0.41 -13.52 8.38
CA VAL A 99 1.38 -14.33 9.11
C VAL A 99 2.76 -13.74 8.84
N ASN A 100 3.42 -13.31 9.91
CA ASN A 100 4.80 -12.85 9.88
C ASN A 100 5.70 -14.04 10.18
N VAL A 101 6.36 -14.53 9.13
CA VAL A 101 7.30 -15.65 9.24
C VAL A 101 8.70 -15.06 9.42
N PRO A 102 9.39 -15.34 10.54
CA PRO A 102 10.67 -14.73 10.80
C PRO A 102 11.71 -15.20 9.78
N LEU A 103 12.41 -14.24 9.18
CA LEU A 103 13.52 -14.53 8.30
C LEU A 103 14.79 -14.60 9.15
N GLY A 104 15.31 -15.82 9.35
CA GLY A 104 16.64 -16.09 9.91
C GLY A 104 16.75 -16.14 11.44
N THR A 105 16.51 -17.33 12.01
CA THR A 105 17.05 -17.78 13.34
C THR A 105 17.32 -19.29 13.40
N LEU A 106 17.05 -20.05 12.33
CA LEU A 106 17.21 -21.52 12.29
C LEU A 106 18.66 -22.02 12.30
N TRP A 107 19.65 -21.15 12.07
CA TRP A 107 21.06 -21.55 11.94
C TRP A 107 21.92 -21.36 13.19
N HIS A 108 21.42 -20.66 14.23
CA HIS A 108 22.24 -20.24 15.38
C HIS A 108 21.83 -20.85 16.74
N ARG A 109 20.89 -21.82 16.79
CA ARG A 109 20.38 -22.36 18.06
C ARG A 109 20.75 -23.82 18.38
N THR A 110 21.78 -24.39 17.76
CA THR A 110 22.16 -25.80 18.02
C THR A 110 23.64 -26.05 18.26
N SER A 111 24.38 -25.14 18.90
CA SER A 111 25.70 -25.50 19.43
C SER A 111 26.07 -24.70 20.69
N ASP A 112 25.55 -25.15 21.82
CA ASP A 112 26.24 -25.18 23.13
C ASP A 112 25.57 -26.32 23.93
N PRO A 113 26.33 -27.18 24.64
CA PRO A 113 27.42 -26.82 25.55
C PRO A 113 28.85 -27.13 25.07
#